data_AF-A0A4D4K3Q7-F1
#
_entry.id   AF-A0A4D4K3Q7-F1
#
_cell.length_a   1.000
_cell.length_b   1.000
_cell.length_c   1.000
_cell.angle_alpha   90.00
_cell.angle_beta   90.00
_cell.angle_gamma   90.00
#
_symmetry.space_group_name_H-M   'P 1'
#
loop_
_entity.id
_entity.type
_entity.pdbx_description
1 polymer ?
#
loop_
_entity_poly.entity_id
_entity_poly.type
_entity_poly.pdbx_seq_one_letter_code
_entity_poly.pdbx_strand_id
1 'polypeptide(L)'
;MAAVLTAATLLTAGCGDGKPPREARSTSAARHPATRPPSGQATSGTFNSTDIGWIQLMIAMDDQATLLLNLAPGHSSDAGVEKWAEPVATAYRDELVQLRELLARAGVPDTNPHQGHDMPGMVTDDELRTIKGTKGAAFDALFLAAMREHLDQAAKIARAQRSAGADPAAKKLATSVEKTSLTWRARLP
;
A
#
# COMPACT_ATOMS: atom_id res chain seq x y z
N MET A 1 -11.44 -38.52 -47.73
CA MET A 1 -10.40 -39.45 -48.20
C MET A 1 -9.74 -40.06 -46.98
N ALA A 2 -9.71 -41.39 -46.93
CA ALA A 2 -9.19 -42.20 -45.82
C ALA A 2 -7.73 -42.60 -46.09
N ALA A 3 -6.95 -42.79 -45.02
CA ALA A 3 -5.73 -43.61 -44.97
C ALA A 3 -5.42 -43.86 -43.48
N VAL A 4 -5.91 -44.95 -42.88
CA VAL A 4 -5.31 -46.31 -42.79
C VAL A 4 -4.13 -46.38 -41.82
N LEU A 5 -4.32 -47.27 -40.84
CA LEU A 5 -3.45 -47.65 -39.73
C LEU A 5 -2.15 -48.34 -40.17
N THR A 6 -1.12 -48.25 -39.32
CA THR A 6 -0.28 -49.41 -38.98
C THR A 6 0.17 -49.33 -37.53
N ALA A 7 -0.19 -50.35 -36.75
CA ALA A 7 0.35 -50.64 -35.43
C ALA A 7 1.45 -51.70 -35.57
N ALA A 8 2.53 -51.59 -34.79
CA ALA A 8 3.41 -52.70 -34.47
C ALA A 8 4.02 -52.47 -33.08
N THR A 9 3.68 -53.37 -32.16
CA THR A 9 4.23 -53.53 -30.81
C THR A 9 5.51 -54.36 -30.85
N LEU A 10 6.55 -53.95 -30.12
CA LEU A 10 7.53 -54.85 -29.54
C LEU A 10 7.88 -54.39 -28.12
N LEU A 11 7.67 -55.27 -27.15
CA LEU A 11 8.19 -55.18 -25.79
C LEU A 11 9.63 -55.70 -25.79
N THR A 12 10.54 -54.96 -25.17
CA THR A 12 11.73 -55.54 -24.52
C THR A 12 11.99 -54.82 -23.20
N ALA A 13 11.87 -55.56 -22.11
CA ALA A 13 12.34 -55.17 -20.80
C ALA A 13 13.87 -55.18 -20.76
N GLY A 14 14.47 -54.16 -20.14
CA GLY A 14 15.90 -54.10 -19.90
C GLY A 14 16.19 -53.21 -18.70
N CYS A 15 16.34 -53.81 -17.51
CA CYS A 15 17.01 -53.19 -16.37
C CYS A 15 18.50 -53.09 -16.69
N GLY A 16 19.09 -51.93 -16.45
CA GLY A 16 20.52 -51.70 -16.58
C GLY A 16 20.92 -50.39 -15.92
N ASP A 17 21.25 -50.47 -14.63
CA ASP A 17 21.97 -49.43 -13.89
C ASP A 17 23.36 -49.27 -14.52
N GLY A 18 23.66 -48.09 -15.05
CA GLY A 18 24.89 -47.86 -15.81
C GLY A 18 25.18 -46.39 -16.04
N LYS A 19 25.90 -45.80 -15.09
CA LYS A 19 26.37 -44.40 -15.04
C LYS A 19 27.25 -44.02 -16.26
N PRO A 20 27.04 -42.87 -16.91
CA PRO A 20 28.06 -42.22 -17.74
C PRO A 20 28.63 -40.94 -17.08
N PRO A 21 29.71 -40.37 -17.64
CA PRO A 21 30.83 -39.87 -16.85
C PRO A 21 30.85 -38.35 -16.64
N ARG A 22 31.82 -38.01 -15.79
CA ARG A 22 32.36 -36.70 -15.43
C ARG A 22 32.90 -35.94 -16.65
N GLU A 23 32.47 -34.70 -16.86
CA GLU A 23 33.37 -33.61 -17.23
C GLU A 23 32.82 -32.22 -16.91
N ALA A 24 33.75 -31.30 -16.75
CA ALA A 24 33.70 -30.11 -15.90
C ALA A 24 32.79 -28.98 -16.39
N ARG A 25 32.18 -28.28 -15.42
CA ARG A 25 32.16 -26.81 -15.48
C ARG A 25 32.21 -26.19 -14.09
N SER A 26 33.39 -25.69 -13.75
CA SER A 26 33.54 -24.70 -12.68
C SER A 26 32.85 -23.42 -13.12
N THR A 27 31.74 -23.09 -12.47
CA THR A 27 31.32 -21.70 -12.30
C THR A 27 31.04 -21.53 -10.81
N SER A 28 31.94 -20.83 -10.15
CA SER A 28 31.80 -20.40 -8.77
C SER A 28 30.60 -19.47 -8.67
N ALA A 29 29.43 -20.02 -8.40
CA ALA A 29 28.28 -19.25 -7.98
C ALA A 29 28.57 -18.76 -6.57
N ALA A 30 28.92 -17.48 -6.45
CA ALA A 30 28.95 -16.78 -5.18
C ALA A 30 27.61 -17.05 -4.48
N ARG A 31 27.67 -17.76 -3.34
CA ARG A 31 26.54 -17.87 -2.43
C ARG A 31 26.26 -16.47 -1.91
N HIS A 32 25.30 -15.78 -2.52
CA HIS A 32 24.67 -14.65 -1.86
C HIS A 32 24.09 -15.17 -0.55
N PRO A 33 24.41 -14.58 0.62
CA PRO A 33 23.67 -14.87 1.82
C PRO A 33 22.20 -14.55 1.54
N ALA A 34 21.33 -15.53 1.70
CA ALA A 34 19.90 -15.28 1.70
C ALA A 34 19.64 -14.29 2.85
N THR A 35 19.30 -13.05 2.51
CA THR A 35 18.80 -12.07 3.46
C THR A 35 17.57 -12.70 4.10
N ARG A 36 17.71 -13.11 5.36
CA ARG A 36 16.61 -13.60 6.18
C ARG A 36 15.53 -12.50 6.17
N PRO A 37 14.26 -12.80 5.83
CA PRO A 37 13.20 -11.81 6.02
C PRO A 37 13.25 -11.36 7.48
N PRO A 38 13.01 -10.07 7.79
CA PRO A 38 13.05 -9.60 9.16
C PRO A 38 12.15 -10.52 10.00
N SER A 39 12.75 -11.17 10.98
CA SER A 39 12.03 -11.98 11.96
C SER A 39 10.91 -11.12 12.50
N GLY A 40 9.66 -11.61 12.41
CA GLY A 40 8.47 -10.84 12.77
C GLY A 40 8.71 -10.07 14.06
N GLN A 41 8.60 -8.74 13.98
CA GLN A 41 8.66 -7.89 15.15
C GLN A 41 7.66 -8.44 16.17
N ALA A 42 8.13 -8.60 17.41
CA ALA A 42 7.31 -9.09 18.49
C ALA A 42 6.11 -8.14 18.66
N THR A 43 4.95 -8.54 18.15
CA THR A 43 3.69 -7.87 18.42
C THR A 43 3.43 -8.01 19.91
N SER A 44 3.69 -6.95 20.65
CA SER A 44 3.36 -6.92 22.07
C SER A 44 1.86 -6.63 22.17
N GLY A 45 1.05 -7.64 22.51
CA GLY A 45 -0.39 -7.48 22.73
C GLY A 45 -1.30 -7.93 21.57
N THR A 46 -2.52 -7.37 21.55
CA THR A 46 -3.69 -7.75 20.73
C THR A 46 -3.58 -7.49 19.22
N PHE A 47 -2.42 -7.05 18.72
CA PHE A 47 -2.22 -6.68 17.32
C PHE A 47 -1.87 -7.90 16.46
N ASN A 48 -2.52 -8.01 15.30
CA ASN A 48 -2.13 -8.94 14.24
C ASN A 48 -1.41 -8.20 13.10
N SER A 49 -0.93 -8.94 12.10
CA SER A 49 -0.22 -8.36 10.95
C SER A 49 -1.07 -7.39 10.13
N THR A 50 -2.39 -7.58 10.08
CA THR A 50 -3.32 -6.64 9.41
C THR A 50 -3.30 -5.30 10.11
N ASP A 51 -3.35 -5.30 11.46
CA ASP A 51 -3.32 -4.06 12.24
C ASP A 51 -2.03 -3.28 11.95
N ILE A 52 -0.87 -3.94 12.03
CA ILE A 52 0.42 -3.28 11.83
C ILE A 52 0.56 -2.75 10.40
N GLY A 53 0.24 -3.59 9.40
CA GLY A 53 0.33 -3.19 8.00
C GLY A 53 -0.61 -2.03 7.65
N TRP A 54 -1.83 -2.04 8.18
CA TRP A 54 -2.77 -0.94 7.97
C TRP A 54 -2.32 0.36 8.65
N ILE A 55 -1.82 0.30 9.89
CA ILE A 55 -1.32 1.49 10.60
C ILE A 55 -0.14 2.11 9.83
N GLN A 56 0.85 1.31 9.46
CA GLN A 56 2.02 1.79 8.73
C GLN A 56 1.65 2.38 7.36
N LEU A 57 0.71 1.75 6.65
CA LEU A 57 0.22 2.26 5.38
C LEU A 57 -0.54 3.58 5.55
N MET A 58 -1.46 3.66 6.51
CA MET A 58 -2.27 4.86 6.70
C MET A 58 -1.42 6.05 7.15
N ILE A 59 -0.39 5.84 7.98
CA ILE A 59 0.58 6.91 8.33
C ILE A 59 1.23 7.46 7.06
N ALA A 60 1.75 6.58 6.19
CA ALA A 60 2.40 7.02 4.95
C ALA A 60 1.44 7.76 4.00
N MET A 61 0.19 7.28 3.90
CA MET A 61 -0.85 7.90 3.07
C MET A 61 -1.27 9.28 3.62
N ASP A 62 -1.49 9.41 4.93
CA ASP A 62 -1.92 10.65 5.58
C ASP A 62 -0.82 11.71 5.57
N ASP A 63 0.45 11.32 5.76
CA ASP A 63 1.59 12.23 5.66
C ASP A 63 1.65 12.87 4.26
N GLN A 64 1.54 12.07 3.19
CA GLN A 64 1.57 12.57 1.81
C GLN A 64 0.33 13.40 1.46
N ALA A 65 -0.86 12.95 1.85
CA ALA A 65 -2.09 13.69 1.58
C ALA A 65 -2.13 15.03 2.33
N THR A 66 -1.54 15.10 3.53
CA THR A 66 -1.37 16.37 4.26
C THR A 66 -0.50 17.35 3.48
N LEU A 67 0.58 16.89 2.83
CA LEU A 67 1.40 17.76 1.96
C LEU A 67 0.58 18.32 0.79
N LEU A 68 -0.24 17.49 0.14
CA LEU A 68 -1.11 17.92 -0.96
C LEU A 68 -2.17 18.93 -0.48
N LEU A 69 -2.88 18.62 0.60
CA LEU A 69 -3.92 19.47 1.19
C LEU A 69 -3.39 20.87 1.52
N ASN A 70 -2.16 20.95 2.04
CA ASN A 70 -1.52 22.21 2.39
C ASN A 70 -1.11 23.08 1.17
N LEU A 71 -1.18 22.54 -0.07
CA LEU A 71 -0.98 23.34 -1.27
C LEU A 71 -2.20 24.18 -1.64
N ALA A 72 -3.41 23.78 -1.23
CA ALA A 72 -4.64 24.42 -1.69
C ALA A 72 -4.65 25.94 -1.45
N PRO A 73 -4.32 26.46 -0.24
CA PRO A 73 -4.13 27.88 -0.06
C PRO A 73 -3.04 28.44 -0.98
N GLY A 74 -3.41 29.37 -1.86
CA GLY A 74 -2.46 30.04 -2.77
C GLY A 74 -2.10 29.27 -4.05
N HIS A 75 -2.64 28.07 -4.27
CA HIS A 75 -2.63 27.40 -5.58
C HIS A 75 -4.03 27.29 -6.18
N SER A 76 -5.06 27.11 -5.35
CA SER A 76 -6.45 27.02 -5.81
C SER A 76 -6.95 28.35 -6.39
N SER A 77 -7.87 28.27 -7.35
CA SER A 77 -8.73 29.41 -7.75
C SER A 77 -10.17 29.28 -7.25
N ASP A 78 -10.50 28.15 -6.62
CA ASP A 78 -11.82 27.81 -6.11
C ASP A 78 -11.84 27.92 -4.57
N ALA A 79 -12.63 28.85 -4.05
CA ALA A 79 -12.82 29.05 -2.62
C ALA A 79 -13.46 27.83 -1.92
N GLY A 80 -14.22 27.01 -2.65
CA GLY A 80 -14.75 25.73 -2.18
C GLY A 80 -13.65 24.71 -1.92
N VAL A 81 -12.65 24.62 -2.82
CA VAL A 81 -11.46 23.76 -2.63
C VAL A 81 -10.67 24.18 -1.40
N GLU A 82 -10.39 25.48 -1.25
CA GLU A 82 -9.64 25.99 -0.09
C GLU A 82 -10.38 25.71 1.22
N LYS A 83 -11.69 26.02 1.27
CA LYS A 83 -12.54 25.80 2.45
C LYS A 83 -12.72 24.33 2.81
N TRP A 84 -12.64 23.44 1.83
CA TRP A 84 -12.71 22.00 2.04
C TRP A 84 -11.36 21.44 2.52
N ALA A 85 -10.23 21.90 1.96
CA ALA A 85 -8.92 21.33 2.23
C ALA A 85 -8.44 21.54 3.68
N GLU A 86 -8.66 22.72 4.27
CA GLU A 86 -8.20 23.06 5.63
C GLU A 86 -8.73 22.11 6.73
N PRO A 87 -10.05 21.85 6.85
CA PRO A 87 -10.54 20.92 7.87
C PRO A 87 -10.10 19.47 7.61
N VAL A 88 -9.91 19.06 6.34
CA VAL A 88 -9.41 17.72 6.01
C VAL A 88 -7.94 17.57 6.44
N ALA A 89 -7.10 18.58 6.19
CA ALA A 89 -5.70 18.59 6.65
C ALA A 89 -5.58 18.54 8.18
N THR A 90 -6.52 19.18 8.88
CA THR A 90 -6.59 19.09 10.35
C THR A 90 -6.98 17.69 10.81
N ALA A 91 -8.00 17.09 10.18
CA ALA A 91 -8.42 15.73 10.50
C ALA A 91 -7.29 14.70 10.29
N TYR A 92 -6.49 14.81 9.22
CA TYR A 92 -5.35 13.91 8.99
C TYR A 92 -4.21 14.09 10.00
N ARG A 93 -3.95 15.31 10.47
CA ARG A 93 -2.99 15.52 11.56
C ARG A 93 -3.44 14.86 12.86
N ASP A 94 -4.73 14.94 13.19
CA ASP A 94 -5.31 14.28 14.36
C ASP A 94 -5.36 12.74 14.21
N GLU A 95 -5.59 12.25 12.98
CA GLU A 95 -5.54 10.83 12.65
C GLU A 95 -4.10 10.27 12.79
N LEU A 96 -3.10 10.98 12.28
CA LEU A 96 -1.68 10.64 12.40
C LEU A 96 -1.23 10.50 13.86
N VAL A 97 -1.72 11.36 14.76
CA VAL A 97 -1.45 11.23 16.20
C VAL A 97 -1.97 9.88 16.71
N GLN A 98 -3.22 9.54 16.42
CA GLN A 98 -3.83 8.28 16.85
C GLN A 98 -3.11 7.07 16.23
N LEU A 99 -2.78 7.12 14.94
CA LEU A 99 -2.05 6.06 14.25
C LEU A 99 -0.68 5.81 14.88
N ARG A 100 0.09 6.87 15.16
CA ARG A 100 1.42 6.77 15.79
C ARG A 100 1.32 6.27 17.24
N GLU A 101 0.28 6.63 17.97
CA GLU A 101 -0.01 6.06 19.31
C GLU A 101 -0.32 4.56 19.23
N LEU A 102 -1.09 4.11 18.24
CA LEU A 102 -1.34 2.68 18.00
C LEU A 102 -0.03 1.95 17.67
N LEU A 103 0.80 2.53 16.80
CA LEU A 103 2.08 1.96 16.37
C LEU A 103 3.05 1.82 17.55
N ALA A 104 3.15 2.86 18.38
CA ALA A 104 3.96 2.85 19.59
C ALA A 104 3.47 1.79 20.59
N ARG A 105 2.14 1.66 20.80
CA ARG A 105 1.57 0.61 21.66
C ARG A 105 1.89 -0.80 21.14
N ALA A 106 1.94 -0.98 19.83
CA ALA A 106 2.32 -2.25 19.22
C ALA A 106 3.82 -2.60 19.38
N GLY A 107 4.64 -1.66 19.86
CA GLY A 107 6.09 -1.83 19.98
C GLY A 107 6.82 -1.76 18.63
N VAL A 108 6.18 -1.18 17.62
CA VAL A 108 6.74 -1.05 16.26
C VAL A 108 7.37 0.34 16.13
N PRO A 109 8.63 0.46 15.66
CA PRO A 109 9.25 1.75 15.39
C PRO A 109 8.47 2.55 14.35
N ASP A 110 8.39 3.88 14.54
CA ASP A 110 7.82 4.80 13.56
C ASP A 110 8.81 5.06 12.41
N THR A 111 8.99 4.03 11.59
CA THR A 111 9.68 4.08 10.30
C THR A 111 8.64 3.94 9.20
N ASN A 112 8.86 4.58 8.05
CA ASN A 112 7.97 4.44 6.89
C ASN A 112 8.46 3.32 5.95
N PRO A 113 7.93 2.08 6.03
CA PRO A 113 8.29 0.99 5.12
C PRO A 113 7.77 1.20 3.68
N HIS A 114 6.89 2.18 3.47
CA HIS A 114 6.31 2.52 2.17
C HIS A 114 7.00 3.71 1.50
N GLN A 115 8.10 4.21 2.09
CA GLN A 115 8.85 5.31 1.50
C GLN A 115 9.38 4.92 0.11
N GLY A 116 9.07 5.74 -0.90
CA GLY A 116 9.49 5.51 -2.29
C GLY A 116 8.74 4.37 -3.00
N HIS A 117 7.62 3.91 -2.44
CA HIS A 117 6.76 2.91 -3.07
C HIS A 117 5.38 3.49 -3.38
N ASP A 118 5.00 3.46 -4.66
CA ASP A 118 3.68 3.89 -5.09
C ASP A 118 2.66 2.78 -4.85
N MET A 119 1.54 3.14 -4.22
CA MET A 119 0.44 2.25 -3.90
C MET A 119 -0.88 2.92 -4.32
N PRO A 120 -1.92 2.15 -4.70
CA PRO A 120 -3.22 2.74 -5.06
C PRO A 120 -3.70 3.73 -3.99
N GLY A 121 -4.17 4.90 -4.38
CA GLY A 121 -4.65 5.98 -3.49
C GLY A 121 -3.59 6.71 -2.66
N MET A 122 -2.31 6.33 -2.72
CA MET A 122 -1.24 7.15 -2.15
C MET A 122 -1.02 8.36 -3.05
N VAL A 123 -0.99 9.56 -2.48
CA VAL A 123 -0.49 10.71 -3.22
C VAL A 123 1.03 10.53 -3.35
N THR A 124 1.50 10.28 -4.57
CA THR A 124 2.90 9.98 -4.85
C THR A 124 3.75 11.26 -4.83
N ASP A 125 5.07 11.09 -4.69
CA ASP A 125 6.01 12.21 -4.78
C ASP A 125 5.96 12.90 -6.17
N ASP A 126 5.68 12.13 -7.22
CA ASP A 126 5.60 12.61 -8.59
C ASP A 126 4.32 13.43 -8.84
N GLU A 127 3.19 12.96 -8.32
CA GLU A 127 1.94 13.72 -8.30
C GLU A 127 2.09 15.00 -7.49
N LEU A 128 2.67 14.94 -6.28
CA LEU A 128 2.93 16.14 -5.47
C LEU A 128 3.75 17.17 -6.23
N ARG A 129 4.85 16.75 -6.88
CA ARG A 129 5.69 17.66 -7.69
C ARG A 129 4.91 18.26 -8.85
N THR A 130 4.12 17.44 -9.55
CA THR A 130 3.31 17.88 -10.69
C THR A 130 2.25 18.88 -10.26
N ILE A 131 1.45 18.55 -9.25
CA ILE A 131 0.35 19.38 -8.75
C ILE A 131 0.90 20.70 -8.20
N LYS A 132 1.98 20.67 -7.42
CA LYS A 132 2.65 21.87 -6.89
C LYS A 132 3.12 22.84 -7.99
N GLY A 133 3.42 22.33 -9.18
CA GLY A 133 3.82 23.15 -10.33
C GLY A 133 2.65 23.86 -11.03
N THR A 134 1.41 23.61 -10.62
CA THR A 134 0.20 24.17 -11.24
C THR A 134 -0.52 25.16 -10.34
N LYS A 135 -1.38 26.01 -10.91
CA LYS A 135 -2.22 26.96 -10.18
C LYS A 135 -3.60 27.09 -10.85
N GLY A 136 -4.56 27.63 -10.12
CA GLY A 136 -5.94 27.85 -10.56
C GLY A 136 -6.63 26.56 -10.98
N ALA A 137 -7.50 26.64 -11.99
CA ALA A 137 -8.31 25.51 -12.44
C ALA A 137 -7.50 24.22 -12.77
N ALA A 138 -6.26 24.35 -13.24
CA ALA A 138 -5.39 23.20 -13.50
C ALA A 138 -4.95 22.51 -12.20
N PHE A 139 -4.63 23.29 -11.16
CA PHE A 139 -4.37 22.77 -9.82
C PHE A 139 -5.63 22.11 -9.27
N ASP A 140 -6.77 22.80 -9.34
CA ASP A 140 -8.05 22.32 -8.78
C ASP A 140 -8.43 20.96 -9.36
N ALA A 141 -8.30 20.79 -10.68
CA ALA A 141 -8.59 19.53 -11.35
C ALA A 141 -7.70 18.37 -10.88
N LEU A 142 -6.38 18.58 -10.81
CA LEU A 142 -5.44 17.54 -10.41
C LEU A 142 -5.55 17.22 -8.90
N PHE A 143 -5.67 18.26 -8.08
CA PHE A 143 -5.88 18.13 -6.63
C PHE A 143 -7.12 17.30 -6.32
N LEU A 144 -8.26 17.64 -6.94
CA LEU A 144 -9.53 16.93 -6.70
C LEU A 144 -9.49 15.50 -7.24
N ALA A 145 -8.78 15.25 -8.33
CA ALA A 145 -8.57 13.89 -8.83
C ALA A 145 -7.77 13.03 -7.83
N ALA A 146 -6.63 13.54 -7.35
CA ALA A 146 -5.79 12.84 -6.37
C ALA A 146 -6.53 12.61 -5.04
N MET A 147 -7.20 13.65 -4.50
CA MET A 147 -7.97 13.51 -3.25
C MET A 147 -9.15 12.53 -3.40
N ARG A 148 -9.78 12.45 -4.56
CA ARG A 148 -10.84 11.48 -4.84
C ARG A 148 -10.31 10.05 -4.73
N GLU A 149 -9.22 9.75 -5.42
CA GLU A 149 -8.60 8.42 -5.39
C GLU A 149 -8.15 8.05 -3.98
N HIS A 150 -7.48 8.99 -3.31
CA HIS A 150 -7.00 8.81 -1.95
C HIS A 150 -8.13 8.48 -0.97
N LEU A 151 -9.23 9.25 -0.98
CA LEU A 151 -10.38 9.03 -0.08
C LEU A 151 -11.12 7.72 -0.38
N ASP A 152 -11.28 7.37 -1.66
CA ASP A 152 -11.93 6.12 -2.06
C ASP A 152 -11.10 4.90 -1.59
N GLN A 153 -9.77 4.98 -1.71
CA GLN A 153 -8.88 3.94 -1.22
C GLN A 153 -8.81 3.90 0.32
N ALA A 154 -8.67 5.04 1.00
CA ALA A 154 -8.61 5.12 2.46
C ALA A 154 -9.83 4.45 3.09
N ALA A 155 -11.04 4.72 2.56
CA ALA A 155 -12.27 4.07 2.98
C ALA A 155 -12.25 2.55 2.76
N LYS A 156 -11.74 2.10 1.61
CA LYS A 156 -11.64 0.67 1.27
C LYS A 156 -10.69 -0.09 2.21
N ILE A 157 -9.48 0.43 2.44
CA ILE A 157 -8.50 -0.24 3.29
C ILE A 157 -8.87 -0.16 4.77
N ALA A 158 -9.51 0.92 5.21
CA ALA A 158 -10.07 1.02 6.56
C ALA A 158 -11.19 0.00 6.80
N ARG A 159 -12.06 -0.23 5.80
CA ARG A 159 -13.05 -1.33 5.86
C ARG A 159 -12.38 -2.70 6.02
N ALA A 160 -11.32 -2.95 5.26
CA ALA A 160 -10.56 -4.21 5.34
C ALA A 160 -9.95 -4.40 6.74
N GLN A 161 -9.33 -3.35 7.28
CA GLN A 161 -8.79 -3.35 8.64
C GLN A 161 -9.87 -3.62 9.69
N ARG A 162 -11.04 -2.96 9.59
CA ARG A 162 -12.14 -3.21 10.53
C ARG A 162 -12.59 -4.69 10.51
N SER A 163 -12.55 -5.33 9.35
CA SER A 163 -12.93 -6.73 9.18
C SER A 163 -11.88 -7.70 9.72
N ALA A 164 -10.60 -7.50 9.34
CA ALA A 164 -9.54 -8.49 9.53
C ALA A 164 -8.54 -8.14 10.66
N GLY A 165 -8.59 -6.93 11.21
CA GLY A 165 -7.79 -6.51 12.36
C GLY A 165 -8.23 -7.16 13.67
N ALA A 166 -7.28 -7.31 14.60
CA ALA A 166 -7.48 -7.95 15.90
C ALA A 166 -7.59 -6.92 17.04
N ASP A 167 -6.84 -5.82 16.98
CA ASP A 167 -6.83 -4.81 18.04
C ASP A 167 -8.12 -3.96 18.06
N PRO A 168 -8.87 -3.90 19.18
CA PRO A 168 -10.13 -3.16 19.25
C PRO A 168 -10.00 -1.65 18.97
N ALA A 169 -8.90 -1.03 19.39
CA ALA A 169 -8.69 0.41 19.17
C ALA A 169 -8.32 0.68 17.70
N ALA A 170 -7.51 -0.18 17.08
CA ALA A 170 -7.23 -0.08 15.64
C ALA A 170 -8.51 -0.25 14.80
N LYS A 171 -9.37 -1.21 15.13
CA LYS A 171 -10.68 -1.39 14.45
C LYS A 171 -11.61 -0.19 14.65
N LYS A 172 -11.59 0.42 15.84
CA LYS A 172 -12.37 1.62 16.14
C LYS A 172 -11.88 2.81 15.31
N LEU A 173 -10.57 3.03 15.25
CA LEU A 173 -9.98 4.08 14.41
C LEU A 173 -10.35 3.84 12.95
N ALA A 174 -10.15 2.63 12.42
CA ALA A 174 -10.51 2.29 11.03
C ALA A 174 -12.00 2.54 10.71
N THR A 175 -12.91 2.33 11.68
CA THR A 175 -14.32 2.70 11.51
C THR A 175 -14.51 4.22 11.34
N SER A 176 -13.75 5.02 12.10
CA SER A 176 -13.73 6.48 11.97
C SER A 176 -13.15 6.92 10.63
N VAL A 177 -12.02 6.35 10.22
CA VAL A 177 -11.34 6.64 8.93
C VAL A 177 -12.27 6.34 7.76
N GLU A 178 -12.92 5.17 7.75
CA GLU A 178 -13.89 4.81 6.70
C GLU A 178 -15.03 5.84 6.61
N LYS A 179 -15.62 6.20 7.76
CA LYS A 179 -16.74 7.15 7.81
C LYS A 179 -16.33 8.55 7.36
N THR A 180 -15.21 9.05 7.87
CA THR A 180 -14.72 10.40 7.57
C THR A 180 -14.27 10.51 6.12
N SER A 181 -13.56 9.51 5.60
CA SER A 181 -13.17 9.43 4.18
C SER A 181 -14.38 9.51 3.26
N LEU A 182 -15.43 8.72 3.52
CA LEU A 182 -16.68 8.78 2.75
C LEU A 182 -17.40 10.14 2.90
N THR A 183 -17.34 10.75 4.08
CA THR A 183 -17.94 12.07 4.33
C THR A 183 -17.23 13.16 3.52
N TRP A 184 -15.89 13.16 3.52
CA TRP A 184 -15.09 14.11 2.73
C TRP A 184 -15.27 13.87 1.25
N ARG A 185 -15.30 12.60 0.82
CA ARG A 185 -15.53 12.19 -0.57
C ARG A 185 -16.87 12.68 -1.14
N ALA A 186 -17.92 12.67 -0.32
CA ALA A 186 -19.25 13.17 -0.70
C ALA A 186 -19.34 14.70 -0.72
N ARG A 187 -18.36 15.40 -0.14
CA ARG A 187 -18.31 16.86 -0.04
C ARG A 187 -17.18 17.49 -0.86
N LEU A 188 -16.50 16.70 -1.71
CA LEU A 188 -15.54 17.24 -2.67
C LEU A 188 -16.26 18.29 -3.55
N PRO A 189 -15.71 19.50 -3.68
CA PRO A 189 -16.28 20.54 -4.52
C PRO A 189 -16.17 20.21 -6.01
#